data_AF-A0A919T889-F1
#
_entry.id   AF-A0A919T889-F1
#
_cell.length_a   1.000
_cell.length_b   1.000
_cell.length_c   1.000
_cell.angle_alpha   90.00
_cell.angle_beta   90.00
_cell.angle_gamma   90.00
#
_symmetry.space_group_name_H-M   'P 1'
#
loop_
_entity.id
_entity.type
_entity.pdbx_description
1 polymer ?
#
loop_
_entity_poly.entity_id
_entity_poly.type
_entity_poly.pdbx_seq_one_letter_code
_entity_poly.pdbx_strand_id
1 'polypeptide(L)'
;MFVLREAVAATAAAIVTMSVFMAAPAAAHEINAGDFQQVTLAKGEPEVGEPMSLAVLPDRSVLHTARNGTLRRTDAAGTTGVVGTLPVYNHDEEGLQGVGVDPGFATNRFIYLYYAPPLSTPAGDSPDSAADFSAWQGVNRLSRFTLTADWKLSAEKTILDVPASRGICCHVGGDIDFDAAGNLYLSTGDDSNPSSPTGTPRSTNAPTATRPSTPSAAQATPTICAARSSGSKSTPTERTRCRPATCSRPAPPGPAPRSTPWASATRSG
;
A
#
# COMPACT_ATOMS: atom_id res chain seq x y z
N MET A 1 -65.20 -60.49 -5.35
CA MET A 1 -64.93 -59.62 -4.17
C MET A 1 -63.45 -59.79 -3.85
N PHE A 2 -62.64 -58.77 -4.12
CA PHE A 2 -61.18 -58.80 -4.13
C PHE A 2 -60.60 -58.90 -2.72
N VAL A 3 -59.59 -59.76 -2.53
CA VAL A 3 -58.75 -59.81 -1.32
C VAL A 3 -57.39 -59.20 -1.70
N LEU A 4 -57.10 -57.99 -1.21
CA LEU A 4 -55.77 -57.39 -1.31
C LEU A 4 -54.83 -58.04 -0.28
N ARG A 5 -53.65 -58.47 -0.73
CA ARG A 5 -52.51 -58.79 0.13
C ARG A 5 -51.48 -57.67 -0.05
N GLU A 6 -51.17 -56.98 1.04
CA GLU A 6 -50.14 -55.94 1.09
C GLU A 6 -48.74 -56.58 1.11
N ALA A 7 -47.83 -56.07 0.27
CA ALA A 7 -46.42 -56.46 0.25
C ALA A 7 -45.60 -55.38 0.94
N VAL A 8 -44.93 -55.75 2.05
CA VAL A 8 -43.99 -54.87 2.76
C VAL A 8 -42.65 -54.88 2.03
N ALA A 9 -42.27 -53.76 1.41
CA ALA A 9 -40.96 -53.57 0.80
C ALA A 9 -39.95 -53.07 1.86
N ALA A 10 -38.92 -53.86 2.16
CA ALA A 10 -37.81 -53.47 3.02
C ALA A 10 -36.79 -52.64 2.23
N THR A 11 -36.66 -51.35 2.53
CA THR A 11 -35.62 -50.47 2.00
C THR A 11 -34.33 -50.63 2.79
N ALA A 12 -33.29 -51.21 2.18
CA ALA A 12 -31.94 -51.22 2.73
C ALA A 12 -31.25 -49.87 2.46
N ALA A 13 -30.97 -49.10 3.51
CA ALA A 13 -30.20 -47.86 3.42
C ALA A 13 -28.70 -48.18 3.29
N ALA A 14 -28.10 -47.92 2.13
CA ALA A 14 -26.66 -48.02 1.94
C ALA A 14 -25.96 -46.79 2.56
N ILE A 15 -25.18 -47.01 3.61
CA ILE A 15 -24.34 -45.98 4.24
C ILE A 15 -23.10 -45.78 3.37
N VAL A 16 -23.06 -44.67 2.64
CA VAL A 16 -21.87 -44.23 1.90
C VAL A 16 -20.96 -43.47 2.87
N THR A 17 -19.88 -44.11 3.33
CA THR A 17 -18.82 -43.44 4.10
C THR A 17 -17.99 -42.56 3.19
N MET A 18 -18.28 -41.27 3.18
CA MET A 18 -17.51 -40.25 2.48
C MET A 18 -16.19 -40.01 3.22
N SER A 19 -15.10 -40.55 2.69
CA SER A 19 -13.75 -40.33 3.25
C SER A 19 -13.29 -38.92 2.93
N VAL A 20 -13.25 -38.05 3.93
CA VAL A 20 -12.70 -36.69 3.80
C VAL A 20 -11.17 -36.80 3.87
N PHE A 21 -10.50 -36.74 2.72
CA PHE A 21 -9.04 -36.56 2.68
C PHE A 21 -8.72 -35.14 3.14
N MET A 22 -8.26 -35.01 4.39
CA MET A 22 -7.64 -33.78 4.88
C MET A 22 -6.29 -33.64 4.18
N ALA A 23 -6.22 -32.77 3.17
CA ALA A 23 -4.96 -32.40 2.55
C ALA A 23 -4.05 -31.77 3.62
N ALA A 24 -2.84 -32.30 3.79
CA ALA A 24 -1.85 -31.69 4.64
C ALA A 24 -1.57 -30.25 4.15
N PRO A 25 -1.43 -29.26 5.04
CA PRO A 25 -1.13 -27.90 4.63
C PRO A 25 0.18 -27.89 3.86
N ALA A 26 0.20 -27.24 2.69
CA ALA A 26 1.43 -27.09 1.92
C ALA A 26 2.46 -26.34 2.78
N ALA A 27 3.62 -26.96 2.99
CA ALA A 27 4.75 -26.29 3.62
C ALA A 27 5.24 -25.18 2.67
N ALA A 28 5.43 -23.97 3.19
CA ALA A 28 6.03 -22.89 2.42
C ALA A 28 7.46 -23.30 1.99
N HIS A 29 7.83 -23.00 0.74
CA HIS A 29 9.19 -23.20 0.28
C HIS A 29 10.15 -22.30 1.07
N GLU A 30 11.25 -22.87 1.59
CA GLU A 30 12.27 -22.06 2.26
C GLU A 30 12.89 -21.09 1.24
N ILE A 31 12.82 -19.78 1.53
CA ILE A 31 13.49 -18.76 0.74
C ILE A 31 14.96 -18.73 1.17
N ASN A 32 15.86 -19.24 0.34
CA ASN A 32 17.29 -19.13 0.58
C ASN A 32 17.75 -17.70 0.28
N ALA A 33 18.19 -16.97 1.30
CA ALA A 33 18.69 -15.60 1.14
C ALA A 33 19.88 -15.50 0.16
N GLY A 34 20.67 -16.58 0.01
CA GLY A 34 21.77 -16.64 -0.96
C GLY A 34 21.32 -16.63 -2.42
N ASP A 35 20.06 -16.94 -2.69
CA ASP A 35 19.48 -16.91 -4.04
C ASP A 35 19.16 -15.47 -4.48
N PHE A 36 19.32 -14.47 -3.60
CA PHE A 36 19.00 -13.08 -3.87
C PHE A 36 20.23 -12.18 -3.67
N GLN A 37 20.39 -11.24 -4.58
CA GLN A 37 21.32 -10.14 -4.44
C GLN A 37 20.56 -8.81 -4.35
N GLN A 38 20.85 -8.03 -3.30
CA GLN A 38 20.45 -6.64 -3.20
C GLN A 38 21.35 -5.78 -4.09
N VAL A 39 20.76 -5.10 -5.06
CA VAL A 39 21.46 -4.16 -5.94
C VAL A 39 20.92 -2.77 -5.65
N THR A 40 21.77 -1.90 -5.12
CA THR A 40 21.44 -0.49 -4.92
C THR A 40 21.29 0.19 -6.28
N LEU A 41 20.15 0.84 -6.51
CA LEU A 41 19.88 1.61 -7.74
C LEU A 41 20.06 3.10 -7.51
N ALA A 42 19.65 3.60 -6.34
CA ALA A 42 19.78 5.00 -5.97
C ALA A 42 19.95 5.13 -4.45
N LYS A 43 20.73 6.12 -4.00
CA LYS A 43 21.02 6.31 -2.57
C LYS A 43 21.24 7.78 -2.21
N GLY A 44 20.71 8.17 -1.06
CA GLY A 44 20.96 9.47 -0.44
C GLY A 44 20.06 10.58 -0.97
N GLU A 45 20.00 11.66 -0.21
CA GLU A 45 19.07 12.78 -0.43
C GLU A 45 19.10 13.36 -1.86
N PRO A 46 20.25 13.54 -2.54
CA PRO A 46 20.25 14.08 -3.90
C PRO A 46 19.49 13.21 -4.92
N GLU A 47 19.53 11.89 -4.73
CA GLU A 47 18.94 10.92 -5.65
C GLU A 47 17.53 10.50 -5.25
N VAL A 48 17.21 10.43 -3.95
CA VAL A 48 15.91 9.91 -3.49
C VAL A 48 15.12 10.86 -2.59
N GLY A 49 15.72 11.94 -2.11
CA GLY A 49 15.09 12.86 -1.14
C GLY A 49 14.68 12.14 0.14
N GLU A 50 13.44 12.39 0.56
CA GLU A 50 12.72 11.60 1.57
C GLU A 50 11.73 10.67 0.85
N PRO A 51 12.14 9.45 0.46
CA PRO A 51 11.34 8.59 -0.42
C PRO A 51 10.12 8.02 0.30
N MET A 52 8.96 8.08 -0.36
CA MET A 52 7.67 7.65 0.21
C MET A 52 7.12 6.38 -0.43
N SER A 53 7.16 6.30 -1.77
CA SER A 53 6.62 5.17 -2.54
C SER A 53 7.43 4.92 -3.79
N LEU A 54 7.32 3.71 -4.34
CA LEU A 54 7.89 3.36 -5.64
C LEU A 54 6.95 2.48 -6.48
N ALA A 55 7.10 2.53 -7.79
CA ALA A 55 6.42 1.66 -8.74
C ALA A 55 7.38 1.24 -9.86
N VAL A 56 7.38 -0.05 -10.19
CA VAL A 56 8.25 -0.62 -11.24
C VAL A 56 7.52 -0.54 -12.58
N LEU A 57 8.20 0.02 -13.59
CA LEU A 57 7.71 0.14 -14.95
C LEU A 57 8.02 -1.12 -15.78
N PRO A 58 7.33 -1.35 -16.92
CA PRO A 58 7.57 -2.51 -17.78
C PRO A 58 9.02 -2.64 -18.28
N ASP A 59 9.74 -1.52 -18.42
CA ASP A 59 11.16 -1.47 -18.81
C ASP A 59 12.13 -1.70 -17.63
N ARG A 60 11.60 -2.05 -16.44
CA ARG A 60 12.29 -2.22 -15.16
C ARG A 60 12.93 -0.96 -14.59
N SER A 61 12.63 0.21 -15.14
CA SER A 61 12.88 1.45 -14.42
C SER A 61 11.88 1.61 -13.28
N VAL A 62 12.22 2.45 -12.31
CA VAL A 62 11.43 2.65 -11.09
C VAL A 62 11.03 4.11 -11.03
N LEU A 63 9.73 4.39 -10.94
CA LEU A 63 9.24 5.67 -10.47
C LEU A 63 9.26 5.69 -8.96
N HIS A 64 9.71 6.77 -8.35
CA HIS A 64 9.67 6.93 -6.91
C HIS A 64 9.37 8.37 -6.52
N THR A 65 8.62 8.50 -5.44
CA THR A 65 8.16 9.77 -4.90
C THR A 65 9.02 10.18 -3.72
N ALA A 66 9.24 11.48 -3.58
CA ALA A 66 9.77 12.07 -2.36
C ALA A 66 8.71 12.98 -1.72
N ARG A 67 8.66 13.01 -0.39
CA ARG A 67 7.62 13.73 0.38
C ARG A 67 7.49 15.20 -0.02
N ASN A 68 8.59 15.83 -0.41
CA ASN A 68 8.65 17.21 -0.89
C ASN A 68 7.97 17.49 -2.26
N GLY A 69 7.28 16.52 -2.85
CA GLY A 69 6.57 16.70 -4.13
C GLY A 69 7.34 16.24 -5.36
N THR A 70 8.57 15.74 -5.21
CA THR A 70 9.41 15.38 -6.36
C THR A 70 9.14 13.93 -6.81
N LEU A 71 8.76 13.75 -8.07
CA LEU A 71 8.71 12.45 -8.73
C LEU A 71 10.01 12.23 -9.51
N ARG A 72 10.65 11.10 -9.27
CA ARG A 72 11.89 10.69 -9.94
C ARG A 72 11.71 9.38 -10.67
N ARG A 73 12.55 9.16 -11.67
CA ARG A 73 12.73 7.88 -12.35
C ARG A 73 14.19 7.44 -12.18
N THR A 74 14.39 6.20 -11.74
CA THR A 74 15.70 5.54 -11.74
C THR A 74 15.65 4.40 -12.75
N ASP A 75 16.55 4.40 -13.74
CA ASP A 75 16.62 3.31 -14.72
C ASP A 75 17.28 2.03 -14.16
N ALA A 76 17.25 0.95 -14.93
CA ALA A 76 17.84 -0.33 -14.53
C ALA A 76 19.38 -0.31 -14.38
N ALA A 77 20.05 0.75 -14.87
CA ALA A 77 21.48 0.99 -14.71
C ALA A 77 21.79 1.86 -13.48
N GLY A 78 20.77 2.39 -12.78
CA GLY A 78 20.92 3.26 -11.61
C GLY A 78 20.96 4.75 -11.93
N THR A 79 20.70 5.16 -13.17
CA THR A 79 20.64 6.60 -13.50
C THR A 79 19.33 7.18 -13.02
N THR A 80 19.41 8.18 -12.14
CA THR A 80 18.23 8.84 -11.55
C THR A 80 18.02 10.23 -12.17
N GLY A 81 16.77 10.52 -12.55
CA GLY A 81 16.37 11.82 -13.08
C GLY A 81 15.00 12.28 -12.56
N VAL A 82 14.80 13.60 -12.52
CA VAL A 82 13.52 14.20 -12.10
C VAL A 82 12.52 14.17 -13.26
N VAL A 83 11.37 13.54 -12.99
CA VAL A 83 10.22 13.46 -13.90
C VAL A 83 9.36 14.71 -13.78
N GLY A 84 9.20 15.23 -12.55
CA GLY A 84 8.60 16.53 -12.27
C GLY A 84 8.42 16.75 -10.78
N THR A 85 7.93 17.93 -10.43
CA THR A 85 7.70 18.34 -9.05
C THR A 85 6.29 18.90 -8.94
N LEU A 86 5.52 18.36 -7.99
CA LEU A 86 4.21 18.90 -7.64
C LEU A 86 4.39 19.89 -6.49
N PRO A 87 3.69 21.05 -6.51
CA PRO A 87 3.56 21.84 -5.30
C PRO A 87 2.74 21.04 -4.29
N VAL A 88 3.24 20.94 -3.06
CA VAL A 88 2.61 20.17 -1.99
C VAL A 88 2.58 20.93 -0.67
N TYR A 89 1.57 20.64 0.15
CA TYR A 89 1.63 20.90 1.59
C TYR A 89 2.39 19.75 2.25
N ASN A 90 3.46 20.06 2.99
CA ASN A 90 4.41 19.05 3.48
C ASN A 90 4.68 19.12 4.99
N HIS A 91 3.73 19.65 5.76
CA HIS A 91 3.79 19.59 7.22
C HIS A 91 3.53 18.16 7.73
N ASP A 92 4.16 17.75 8.83
CA ASP A 92 4.05 16.40 9.39
C ASP A 92 4.25 15.27 8.36
N GLU A 93 3.27 14.35 8.23
CA GLU A 93 3.33 13.22 7.30
C GLU A 93 2.90 13.59 5.87
N GLU A 94 2.48 14.83 5.66
CA GLU A 94 1.90 15.27 4.39
C GLU A 94 2.95 15.50 3.31
N GLY A 95 2.50 15.49 2.06
CA GLY A 95 3.37 15.67 0.90
C GLY A 95 2.91 14.82 -0.28
N LEU A 96 3.86 14.45 -1.15
CA LEU A 96 3.64 13.45 -2.19
C LEU A 96 3.85 12.05 -1.61
N GLN A 97 2.78 11.24 -1.62
CA GLN A 97 2.70 9.92 -1.03
C GLN A 97 2.92 8.84 -2.10
N GLY A 98 1.85 8.18 -2.55
CA GLY A 98 1.90 7.06 -3.46
C GLY A 98 2.11 7.41 -4.91
N VAL A 99 2.64 6.42 -5.65
CA VAL A 99 2.66 6.38 -7.10
C VAL A 99 2.15 5.02 -7.57
N GLY A 100 1.17 5.03 -8.46
CA GLY A 100 0.67 3.85 -9.17
C GLY A 100 0.91 3.97 -10.68
N VAL A 101 1.15 2.84 -11.34
CA VAL A 101 1.36 2.77 -12.79
C VAL A 101 0.18 2.03 -13.41
N ASP A 102 -0.44 2.64 -14.42
CA ASP A 102 -1.57 2.02 -15.12
C ASP A 102 -1.16 0.68 -15.74
N PRO A 103 -1.95 -0.41 -15.65
CA PRO A 103 -1.63 -1.67 -16.31
C PRO A 103 -1.43 -1.53 -17.83
N GLY A 104 -2.06 -0.52 -18.45
CA GLY A 104 -1.90 -0.15 -19.86
C GLY A 104 -0.75 0.83 -20.14
N PHE A 105 0.19 1.05 -19.21
CA PHE A 105 1.22 2.09 -19.28
C PHE A 105 2.05 2.06 -20.58
N ALA A 106 2.33 0.87 -21.11
CA ALA A 106 3.07 0.71 -22.36
C ALA A 106 2.41 1.42 -23.56
N THR A 107 1.09 1.66 -23.49
CA THR A 107 0.32 2.35 -24.51
C THR A 107 -0.10 3.75 -24.08
N ASN A 108 -0.61 3.91 -22.86
CA ASN A 108 -1.25 5.15 -22.42
C ASN A 108 -0.34 6.09 -21.62
N ARG A 109 0.79 5.59 -21.10
CA ARG A 109 1.73 6.35 -20.26
C ARG A 109 1.10 6.97 -19.01
N PHE A 110 0.00 6.41 -18.51
CA PHE A 110 -0.71 6.94 -17.35
C PHE A 110 -0.08 6.50 -16.03
N ILE A 111 0.05 7.45 -15.12
CA ILE A 111 0.43 7.21 -13.73
C ILE A 111 -0.57 7.90 -12.81
N TYR A 112 -0.61 7.47 -11.56
CA TYR A 112 -1.50 8.00 -10.54
C TYR A 112 -0.63 8.44 -9.37
N LEU A 113 -0.84 9.66 -8.91
CA LEU A 113 -0.14 10.23 -7.76
C LEU A 113 -1.15 10.58 -6.69
N TYR A 114 -0.83 10.23 -5.44
CA TYR A 114 -1.58 10.66 -4.27
C TYR A 114 -0.75 11.67 -3.48
N TYR A 115 -1.27 12.89 -3.31
CA TYR A 115 -0.50 13.99 -2.75
C TYR A 115 -1.37 15.01 -2.01
N ALA A 116 -0.74 15.78 -1.14
CA ALA A 116 -1.32 16.91 -0.44
C ALA A 116 -1.16 18.21 -1.26
N PRO A 117 -2.17 18.70 -2.01
CA PRO A 117 -2.06 20.00 -2.66
C PRO A 117 -1.96 21.13 -1.62
N PRO A 118 -1.23 22.21 -1.90
CA PRO A 118 -1.33 23.42 -1.09
C PRO A 118 -2.74 24.02 -1.26
N LEU A 119 -3.41 24.25 -0.14
CA LEU A 119 -4.71 24.91 -0.08
C LEU A 119 -4.57 26.24 0.69
N SER A 120 -5.65 26.70 1.30
CA SER A 120 -5.64 27.82 2.24
C SER A 120 -5.16 27.45 3.65
N THR A 121 -4.73 26.20 3.85
CA THR A 121 -4.31 25.70 5.16
C THR A 121 -3.01 26.36 5.61
N PRO A 122 -2.95 26.93 6.83
CA PRO A 122 -1.71 27.53 7.32
C PRO A 122 -0.57 26.51 7.39
N ALA A 123 0.66 27.00 7.16
CA ALA A 123 1.87 26.21 7.36
C ALA A 123 2.20 26.10 8.85
N GLY A 124 2.89 25.01 9.22
CA GLY A 124 3.32 24.76 10.60
C GLY A 124 2.27 24.02 11.42
N ASP A 125 2.55 23.90 12.72
CA ASP A 125 1.66 23.25 13.67
C ASP A 125 0.36 24.00 13.82
N SER A 126 -0.75 23.26 13.94
CA SER A 126 -2.01 23.86 14.34
C SER A 126 -2.01 24.23 15.82
N PRO A 127 -2.79 25.25 16.23
CA PRO A 127 -2.90 25.60 17.64
C PRO A 127 -3.37 24.41 18.46
N ASP A 128 -2.75 24.16 19.61
CA ASP A 128 -3.15 23.12 20.57
C ASP A 128 -4.62 23.23 20.98
N SER A 129 -5.13 24.46 21.03
CA SER A 129 -6.53 24.77 21.26
C SER A 129 -6.98 25.87 20.31
N ALA A 130 -8.05 25.62 19.56
CA ALA A 130 -8.75 26.62 18.77
C ALA A 130 -10.25 26.42 18.93
N ALA A 131 -11.02 27.51 18.88
CA ALA A 131 -12.47 27.45 18.81
C ALA A 131 -12.96 26.92 17.44
N ASP A 132 -12.14 27.07 16.41
CA ASP A 132 -12.42 26.65 15.04
C ASP A 132 -11.13 26.11 14.37
N PHE A 133 -11.23 24.90 13.82
CA PHE A 133 -10.17 24.24 13.06
C PHE A 133 -10.45 24.22 11.54
N SER A 134 -11.46 24.94 11.06
CA SER A 134 -11.85 24.98 9.64
C SER A 134 -10.69 25.36 8.70
N ALA A 135 -9.83 26.29 9.13
CA ALA A 135 -8.62 26.67 8.39
C ALA A 135 -7.61 25.53 8.22
N TRP A 136 -7.69 24.51 9.07
CA TRP A 136 -6.80 23.35 9.06
C TRP A 136 -7.39 22.16 8.31
N GLN A 137 -8.61 22.28 7.78
CA GLN A 137 -9.19 21.26 6.90
C GLN A 137 -8.59 21.38 5.50
N GLY A 138 -8.28 20.24 4.90
CA GLY A 138 -7.76 20.12 3.55
C GLY A 138 -8.15 18.79 2.91
N VAL A 139 -7.43 18.41 1.86
CA VAL A 139 -7.61 17.13 1.18
C VAL A 139 -6.28 16.53 0.81
N ASN A 140 -6.20 15.21 0.74
CA ASN A 140 -5.21 14.49 -0.05
C ASN A 140 -5.86 14.06 -1.36
N ARG A 141 -5.17 14.29 -2.48
CA ARG A 141 -5.72 14.19 -3.82
C ARG A 141 -5.09 13.04 -4.58
N LEU A 142 -5.94 12.18 -5.13
CA LEU A 142 -5.59 11.24 -6.17
C LEU A 142 -5.80 11.90 -7.54
N SER A 143 -4.73 12.01 -8.31
CA SER A 143 -4.78 12.49 -9.69
C SER A 143 -4.06 11.54 -10.64
N ARG A 144 -4.60 11.43 -11.85
CA ARG A 144 -3.92 10.76 -12.96
C ARG A 144 -3.13 11.78 -13.76
N PHE A 145 -1.89 11.43 -14.07
CA PHE A 145 -1.03 12.18 -14.98
C PHE A 145 -0.67 11.34 -16.20
N THR A 146 -0.29 12.00 -17.28
CA THR A 146 0.33 11.33 -18.43
C THR A 146 1.81 11.68 -18.47
N LEU A 147 2.67 10.68 -18.64
CA LEU A 147 4.10 10.93 -18.85
C LEU A 147 4.39 11.12 -20.34
N THR A 148 5.13 12.17 -20.67
CA THR A 148 5.64 12.39 -22.03
C THR A 148 6.74 11.39 -22.40
N ALA A 149 7.11 11.35 -23.68
CA ALA A 149 8.17 10.49 -24.20
C ALA A 149 9.55 10.80 -23.59
N ASP A 150 9.79 12.06 -23.21
CA ASP A 150 11.00 12.55 -22.53
C ASP A 150 10.88 12.51 -21.00
N TRP A 151 9.94 11.73 -20.47
CA TRP A 151 9.76 11.48 -19.03
C TRP A 151 9.44 12.74 -18.23
N LYS A 152 8.52 13.56 -18.71
CA LYS A 152 7.97 14.69 -17.98
C LYS A 152 6.53 14.46 -17.58
N LEU A 153 6.19 14.94 -16.39
CA LEU A 153 4.78 15.06 -15.98
C LEU A 153 4.06 16.04 -16.90
N SER A 154 2.94 15.61 -17.48
CA SER A 154 2.07 16.47 -18.29
C SER A 154 0.71 16.68 -17.62
N ALA A 155 -0.39 16.64 -18.39
CA ALA A 155 -1.73 17.00 -17.95
C ALA A 155 -2.19 16.19 -16.72
N GLU A 156 -2.63 16.92 -15.69
CA GLU A 156 -3.32 16.38 -14.52
C GLU A 156 -4.80 16.14 -14.85
N LYS A 157 -5.32 15.01 -14.40
CA LYS A 157 -6.76 14.78 -14.22
C LYS A 157 -7.02 14.36 -12.78
N THR A 158 -7.64 15.24 -12.00
CA THR A 158 -8.12 14.92 -10.66
C THR A 158 -9.17 13.80 -10.70
N ILE A 159 -9.07 12.85 -9.77
CA ILE A 159 -9.97 11.70 -9.65
C ILE A 159 -10.76 11.75 -8.35
N LEU A 160 -10.06 11.91 -7.23
CA LEU A 160 -10.64 11.83 -5.89
C LEU A 160 -9.92 12.77 -4.94
N ASP A 161 -10.70 13.52 -4.16
CA ASP A 161 -10.22 14.23 -2.99
C ASP A 161 -10.67 13.46 -1.74
N VAL A 162 -9.69 13.07 -0.92
CA VAL A 162 -9.87 12.43 0.37
C VAL A 162 -9.74 13.52 1.43
N PRO A 163 -10.76 13.79 2.25
CA PRO A 163 -10.66 14.77 3.33
C PRO A 163 -9.47 14.47 4.25
N ALA A 164 -8.75 15.52 4.63
CA ALA A 164 -7.63 15.46 5.56
C ALA A 164 -7.70 16.66 6.51
N SER A 165 -7.35 16.46 7.77
CA SER A 165 -7.23 17.48 8.79
C SER A 165 -5.75 17.73 9.02
N ARG A 166 -5.26 18.86 8.50
CA ARG A 166 -3.89 19.31 8.74
C ARG A 166 -3.71 19.85 10.17
N GLY A 167 -4.78 19.85 10.95
CA GLY A 167 -4.77 20.25 12.36
C GLY A 167 -4.23 19.14 13.26
N ILE A 168 -4.29 17.90 12.79
CA ILE A 168 -3.87 16.71 13.52
C ILE A 168 -2.92 15.91 12.64
N CYS A 169 -1.91 15.31 13.25
CA CYS A 169 -1.25 14.14 12.70
C CYS A 169 -1.92 12.91 13.33
N CYS A 170 -2.12 11.77 12.69
CA CYS A 170 -1.29 11.16 11.65
C CYS A 170 -2.11 10.16 10.81
N HIS A 171 -1.41 9.34 10.03
CA HIS A 171 -1.93 8.25 9.22
C HIS A 171 -2.58 8.75 7.93
N VAL A 172 -1.75 9.26 7.03
CA VAL A 172 -2.19 9.73 5.70
C VAL A 172 -2.52 8.58 4.73
N GLY A 173 -1.95 7.39 4.94
CA GLY A 173 -2.05 6.27 4.01
C GLY A 173 -1.37 6.57 2.67
N GLY A 174 -2.00 6.18 1.56
CA GLY A 174 -1.61 6.65 0.23
C GLY A 174 -0.97 5.62 -0.69
N ASP A 175 -0.91 4.35 -0.31
CA ASP A 175 -0.48 3.28 -1.22
C ASP A 175 -1.51 3.07 -2.35
N ILE A 176 -1.02 2.82 -3.57
CA ILE A 176 -1.82 2.68 -4.79
C ILE A 176 -1.44 1.37 -5.47
N ASP A 177 -2.44 0.54 -5.79
CA ASP A 177 -2.23 -0.70 -6.56
C ASP A 177 -3.39 -0.96 -7.53
N PHE A 178 -3.17 -1.86 -8.50
CA PHE A 178 -4.17 -2.31 -9.45
C PHE A 178 -4.39 -3.82 -9.35
N ASP A 179 -5.65 -4.25 -9.33
CA ASP A 179 -5.94 -5.67 -9.50
C ASP A 179 -5.83 -6.12 -10.97
N ALA A 180 -5.92 -7.44 -11.19
CA ALA A 180 -5.86 -8.03 -12.52
C ALA A 180 -7.03 -7.65 -13.44
N ALA A 181 -8.13 -7.10 -12.89
CA ALA A 181 -9.25 -6.57 -13.67
C ALA A 181 -9.06 -5.09 -14.03
N GLY A 182 -8.00 -4.45 -13.54
CA GLY A 182 -7.68 -3.05 -13.77
C GLY A 182 -8.39 -2.08 -12.82
N ASN A 183 -8.94 -2.56 -11.69
CA ASN A 183 -9.49 -1.69 -10.67
C ASN A 183 -8.35 -1.05 -9.88
N LEU A 184 -8.45 0.27 -9.64
CA LEU A 184 -7.51 1.02 -8.81
C LEU A 184 -7.90 0.91 -7.34
N TYR A 185 -6.95 0.52 -6.50
CA TYR A 185 -7.05 0.54 -5.05
C TYR A 185 -6.19 1.67 -4.50
N LEU A 186 -6.76 2.43 -3.57
CA LEU A 186 -6.07 3.46 -2.80
C LEU A 186 -6.29 3.16 -1.33
N SER A 187 -5.21 3.08 -0.56
CA SER A 187 -5.31 3.09 0.90
C SER A 187 -5.44 4.52 1.41
N THR A 188 -6.40 4.76 2.29
CA THR A 188 -6.52 6.02 3.04
C THR A 188 -6.31 5.69 4.51
N GLY A 189 -5.56 6.52 5.23
CA GLY A 189 -5.52 6.37 6.67
C GLY A 189 -6.68 7.08 7.36
N ASP A 190 -6.73 6.94 8.68
CA ASP A 190 -7.83 7.42 9.51
C ASP A 190 -7.62 8.85 10.03
N ASP A 191 -6.51 9.50 9.67
CA ASP A 191 -6.24 10.91 9.96
C ASP A 191 -6.49 11.27 11.45
N SER A 192 -5.96 10.40 12.32
CA SER A 192 -6.20 10.39 13.75
C SER A 192 -4.89 10.30 14.53
N ASN A 193 -4.91 10.75 15.79
CA ASN A 193 -3.78 10.58 16.70
C ASN A 193 -4.18 9.60 17.82
N PRO A 194 -3.37 8.56 18.10
CA PRO A 194 -3.69 7.51 19.07
C PRO A 194 -3.60 7.97 20.54
N SER A 195 -3.02 9.15 20.79
CA SER A 195 -2.81 9.77 22.10
C SER A 195 -3.75 10.95 22.42
N SER A 196 -4.72 11.25 21.56
CA SER A 196 -5.61 12.39 21.75
C SER A 196 -6.59 12.07 22.87
N PRO A 197 -6.76 12.95 23.88
CA PRO A 197 -7.84 12.78 24.83
C PRO A 197 -9.17 12.73 24.08
N THR A 198 -9.93 11.67 24.31
CA THR A 198 -11.28 11.47 23.77
C THR A 198 -12.11 12.73 23.99
N GLY A 199 -12.53 13.41 22.92
CA GLY A 199 -13.51 14.51 22.98
C GLY A 199 -13.09 15.87 22.43
N THR A 200 -11.89 16.05 21.88
CA THR A 200 -11.60 17.24 21.05
C THR A 200 -11.92 16.95 19.58
N PRO A 201 -12.89 17.64 18.95
CA PRO A 201 -13.23 17.40 17.55
C PRO A 201 -12.19 18.09 16.65
N ARG A 202 -10.95 17.59 16.63
CA ARG A 202 -9.93 18.02 15.65
C ARG A 202 -10.13 17.32 14.29
N SER A 203 -10.83 16.19 14.29
CA SER A 203 -11.28 15.46 13.10
C SER A 203 -12.78 15.17 13.23
N THR A 204 -13.60 15.78 12.38
CA THR A 204 -15.05 15.46 12.29
C THR A 204 -15.37 14.52 11.13
N ASN A 205 -14.38 14.12 10.32
CA ASN A 205 -14.60 13.48 9.02
C ASN A 205 -13.84 12.16 8.78
N ALA A 206 -13.13 11.60 9.76
CA ALA A 206 -12.42 10.33 9.59
C ALA A 206 -13.34 9.08 9.71
N PRO A 207 -13.26 8.10 8.80
CA PRO A 207 -13.88 6.79 9.00
C PRO A 207 -13.20 6.07 10.18
N THR A 208 -13.95 5.79 11.24
CA THR A 208 -13.42 5.23 12.50
C THR A 208 -12.96 3.78 12.30
N ALA A 209 -11.64 3.52 12.37
CA ALA A 209 -11.09 2.17 12.41
C ALA A 209 -10.14 2.02 13.62
N THR A 210 -10.54 1.28 14.64
CA THR A 210 -9.70 1.01 15.82
C THR A 210 -8.61 -0.02 15.51
N ARG A 211 -7.32 0.32 15.68
CA ARG A 211 -6.21 -0.65 15.60
C ARG A 211 -5.23 -0.55 16.79
N PRO A 212 -4.67 -1.67 17.29
CA PRO A 212 -3.65 -1.67 18.35
C PRO A 212 -2.29 -1.11 17.88
N SER A 213 -1.60 -0.41 18.79
CA SER A 213 -0.31 0.26 18.56
C SER A 213 0.88 -0.69 18.39
N THR A 214 1.75 -0.43 17.42
CA THR A 214 3.10 -1.03 17.26
C THR A 214 4.19 0.03 17.37
N PRO A 215 5.42 -0.30 17.83
CA PRO A 215 6.47 0.68 18.08
C PRO A 215 7.21 1.13 16.80
N SER A 216 7.73 2.36 16.87
CA SER A 216 8.38 3.15 15.81
C SER A 216 9.70 2.52 15.28
N ALA A 217 9.95 2.71 13.97
CA ALA A 217 11.11 2.21 13.25
C ALA A 217 12.33 3.16 13.35
N ALA A 218 13.54 2.60 13.36
CA ALA A 218 14.80 3.35 13.37
C ALA A 218 15.08 4.05 12.02
N GLN A 219 15.72 5.21 12.05
CA GLN A 219 16.11 5.98 10.86
C GLN A 219 17.18 5.25 10.04
N ALA A 220 16.82 4.84 8.83
CA ALA A 220 17.73 4.26 7.84
C ALA A 220 18.12 5.31 6.78
N THR A 221 19.30 5.18 6.18
CA THR A 221 19.67 6.00 5.02
C THR A 221 18.74 5.67 3.85
N PRO A 222 18.08 6.67 3.23
CA PRO A 222 17.11 6.41 2.17
C PRO A 222 17.82 5.80 0.96
N THR A 223 17.36 4.62 0.55
CA THR A 223 17.98 3.79 -0.50
C THR A 223 16.90 3.05 -1.27
N ILE A 224 16.96 3.07 -2.61
CA ILE A 224 16.13 2.20 -3.47
C ILE A 224 16.99 1.05 -3.98
N CYS A 225 16.48 -0.17 -3.84
CA CYS A 225 17.16 -1.40 -4.23
C CYS A 225 16.29 -2.27 -5.13
N ALA A 226 16.93 -3.01 -6.03
CA ALA A 226 16.32 -4.12 -6.76
C ALA A 226 16.84 -5.45 -6.21
N ALA A 227 15.97 -6.47 -6.19
CA ALA A 227 16.36 -7.85 -5.94
C ALA A 227 16.59 -8.56 -7.28
N ARG A 228 17.73 -9.25 -7.43
CA ARG A 228 17.99 -10.16 -8.55
C ARG A 228 18.12 -11.59 -8.04
N SER A 229 17.40 -12.53 -8.65
CA SER A 229 17.59 -13.96 -8.38
C SER A 229 18.88 -14.44 -9.02
N SER A 230 19.81 -14.95 -8.23
CA SER A 230 21.03 -15.57 -8.74
C SER A 230 20.67 -16.95 -9.29
N GLY A 231 20.45 -17.04 -10.61
CA GLY A 231 20.28 -18.32 -11.28
C GLY A 231 21.60 -19.09 -11.30
N SER A 232 21.98 -19.72 -10.20
CA SER A 232 23.14 -20.62 -10.13
C SER A 232 22.95 -21.66 -9.04
N LYS A 233 22.57 -22.89 -9.44
CA LYS A 233 22.77 -24.07 -8.61
C LYS A 233 24.28 -24.28 -8.44
N SER A 234 24.87 -23.84 -7.34
CA SER A 234 26.15 -24.37 -6.87
C SER A 234 26.26 -24.32 -5.34
N THR A 235 26.37 -25.52 -4.76
CA THR A 235 26.66 -25.84 -3.35
C THR A 235 28.14 -25.58 -2.98
N PRO A 236 28.54 -25.58 -1.68
CA PRO A 236 29.15 -24.39 -1.05
C PRO A 236 30.59 -24.55 -0.52
N THR A 237 31.27 -23.42 -0.34
CA THR A 237 32.36 -23.15 0.63
C THR A 237 32.43 -21.62 0.74
N GLU A 238 32.42 -20.90 1.86
CA GLU A 238 32.94 -21.08 3.21
C GLU A 238 32.21 -20.07 4.14
N ARG A 239 31.96 -20.45 5.39
CA ARG A 239 31.08 -19.73 6.33
C ARG A 239 31.84 -18.66 7.12
N THR A 240 31.47 -17.39 6.97
CA THR A 240 31.59 -16.38 8.04
C THR A 240 30.21 -16.17 8.67
N ARG A 241 30.07 -16.58 9.94
CA ARG A 241 28.81 -16.52 10.71
C ARG A 241 28.46 -15.08 11.06
N CYS A 242 27.26 -14.64 10.70
CA CYS A 242 26.47 -13.72 11.54
C CYS A 242 25.41 -14.55 12.26
N ARG A 243 25.38 -14.50 13.60
CA ARG A 243 24.32 -15.14 14.42
C ARG A 243 23.04 -14.32 14.29
N PRO A 244 21.87 -14.92 14.00
CA PRO A 244 20.59 -14.23 14.18
C PRO A 244 20.21 -14.21 15.67
N ALA A 245 19.72 -13.05 16.13
CA ALA A 245 19.02 -12.92 17.39
C ALA A 245 17.72 -13.74 17.34
N THR A 246 17.47 -14.53 18.37
CA THR A 246 16.22 -15.29 18.56
C THR A 246 15.04 -14.34 18.72
N CYS A 247 14.06 -14.40 17.82
CA CYS A 247 12.76 -13.75 17.97
C CYS A 247 11.72 -14.83 18.26
N SER A 248 11.21 -14.87 19.49
CA SER A 248 10.16 -15.80 19.92
C SER A 248 8.81 -15.35 19.36
N ARG A 249 8.11 -16.24 18.64
CA ARG A 249 6.82 -15.96 17.99
C ARG A 249 5.68 -15.86 19.02
N PRO A 250 4.87 -14.79 19.06
CA PRO A 250 3.62 -14.78 19.82
C PRO A 250 2.55 -15.67 19.17
N ALA A 251 1.62 -16.17 19.98
CA ALA A 251 0.50 -17.00 19.52
C ALA A 251 -0.46 -16.22 18.59
N PRO A 252 -1.12 -16.90 17.61
CA PRO A 252 -2.03 -16.23 16.69
C PRO A 252 -3.33 -15.79 17.39
N PRO A 253 -3.89 -14.61 17.05
CA PRO A 253 -5.20 -14.18 17.56
C PRO A 253 -6.34 -14.99 16.93
N GLY A 254 -7.42 -15.17 17.70
CA GLY A 254 -8.63 -15.88 17.29
C GLY A 254 -9.45 -15.16 16.20
N PRO A 255 -10.46 -15.83 15.63
CA PRO A 255 -11.17 -15.34 14.45
C PRO A 255 -12.00 -14.09 14.72
N ALA A 256 -11.87 -13.08 13.85
CA ALA A 256 -12.64 -11.84 13.88
C ALA A 256 -14.06 -12.03 13.30
N PRO A 257 -15.07 -11.29 13.80
CA PRO A 257 -16.45 -11.35 13.29
C PRO A 257 -16.61 -10.64 11.93
N ARG A 258 -17.57 -11.12 11.11
CA ARG A 258 -17.92 -10.58 9.79
C ARG A 258 -19.01 -9.50 9.87
N SER A 259 -18.78 -8.37 9.19
CA SER A 259 -19.78 -7.41 8.63
C SER A 259 -18.99 -6.22 8.03
N THR A 260 -19.26 -5.55 6.90
CA THR A 260 -20.41 -5.36 5.97
C THR A 260 -19.83 -4.74 4.65
N PRO A 261 -20.59 -4.56 3.55
CA PRO A 261 -20.04 -4.50 2.19
C PRO A 261 -19.40 -3.17 1.78
N TRP A 262 -18.40 -3.29 0.89
CA TRP A 262 -17.59 -2.22 0.32
C TRP A 262 -18.36 -1.40 -0.72
N ALA A 263 -18.15 -0.09 -0.77
CA ALA A 263 -18.67 0.78 -1.81
C ALA A 263 -17.79 0.64 -3.07
N SER A 264 -18.31 -0.03 -4.10
CA SER A 264 -17.74 -0.07 -5.44
C SER A 264 -18.31 1.07 -6.29
N ALA A 265 -17.47 1.93 -6.86
CA ALA A 265 -17.89 2.88 -7.88
C ALA A 265 -17.59 2.30 -9.27
N THR A 266 -18.63 2.03 -10.06
CA THR A 266 -18.52 1.61 -11.45
C THR A 266 -18.39 2.82 -12.38
N ARG A 267 -17.52 2.69 -13.39
CA ARG A 267 -17.16 3.70 -14.39
C ARG A 267 -18.35 4.10 -15.26
N SER A 268 -18.55 5.40 -15.45
CA SER A 268 -19.29 5.98 -16.59
C SER A 268 -18.30 6.58 -17.59
N GLY A 269 -18.37 6.16 -18.86
CA GLY A 269 -17.87 6.84 -20.07
C GLY A 269 -16.40 7.29 -20.07
#